data_AF-A0A9E4CSM1-F1
#
_entry.id   AF-A0A9E4CSM1-F1
#
_cell.length_a   1.000
_cell.length_b   1.000
_cell.length_c   1.000
_cell.angle_alpha   90.00
_cell.angle_beta   90.00
_cell.angle_gamma   90.00
#
_symmetry.space_group_name_H-M   'P 1'
#
loop_
_entity.id
_entity.type
_entity.pdbx_description
1 polymer ?
#
loop_
_entity_poly.entity_id
_entity_poly.type
_entity_poly.pdbx_seq_one_letter_code
_entity_poly.pdbx_strand_id
1 'polypeptide(L)'
;MDGRERGEGWMITTFMIALMALIVGIVGVSVAAGKSPGHSAAAGQTAAAGETEFDVTLADISVSPSAIDVPAGATITLHVSNTGTLSHDLTVGGHGTKMLKKGEAEDLVIGPFTSDTVANCTVPGHKEAGMSMAIHVVGATSQPSAGGEGTATAADASATIDPTAMPADGWQARDPLLPDALSGTVHEVAFDATEELIEVAPGVTQMMWTFNGTVPGPVLRGKVGDTFRITLTNKGTMGHSIDFHASKVAWSDEMRTILPGESLVYEFTADYAGAFMYHCGTAPALHHIGNGMYGAIIIDPPNLAPVDEEFIIIQSELYLGPEGGVGDLTKMMNEDWDALMFNGYVNQYKFAPIHVEAGRRYRLWVVDDGPSENSAFHIVGTIFDTVFKEGAYLLTPDDTHGGSQVLDLQPAQGGFVEFTFAEDGLYPFVTHKFANVGKGALGFFAVGDVDTSALTGH
;
A
#
# COMPACT_ATOMS: atom_id res chain seq x y z
N MET A 1 -54.01 5.60 49.29
CA MET A 1 -52.61 5.22 49.56
C MET A 1 -51.93 5.28 48.20
N ASP A 2 -51.45 6.45 47.75
CA ASP A 2 -50.48 7.34 48.43
C ASP A 2 -49.27 6.48 48.83
N GLY A 3 -48.08 6.59 48.24
CA GLY A 3 -47.48 7.70 47.50
C GLY A 3 -46.07 7.89 48.08
N ARG A 4 -45.12 8.44 47.29
CA ARG A 4 -43.73 8.78 47.72
C ARG A 4 -42.82 7.58 48.03
N GLU A 5 -41.49 7.69 48.09
CA GLU A 5 -40.54 8.71 47.58
C GLU A 5 -39.15 8.06 47.36
N ARG A 6 -38.20 8.86 46.86
CA ARG A 6 -36.79 8.52 46.66
C ARG A 6 -36.07 8.25 47.99
N GLY A 7 -34.99 7.47 47.93
CA GLY A 7 -34.00 7.35 49.01
C GLY A 7 -32.59 7.15 48.45
N GLU A 8 -31.72 8.15 48.63
CA GLU A 8 -30.29 8.12 48.28
C GLU A 8 -29.43 7.75 49.51
N GLY A 9 -28.17 7.34 49.28
CA GLY A 9 -27.17 6.95 50.30
C GLY A 9 -27.21 5.45 50.64
N TRP A 10 -26.12 4.74 50.96
CA TRP A 10 -24.74 5.10 51.35
C TRP A 10 -23.86 3.80 51.22
N MET A 11 -22.52 3.72 51.25
CA MET A 11 -21.41 4.67 51.46
C MET A 11 -20.08 4.03 50.97
N ILE A 12 -19.22 4.75 50.21
CA ILE A 12 -17.72 4.71 50.18
C ILE A 12 -16.99 3.33 50.04
N THR A 13 -16.01 3.15 49.12
CA THR A 13 -14.54 3.21 49.45
C THR A 13 -13.63 3.27 48.20
N THR A 14 -12.96 4.42 48.03
CA THR A 14 -11.57 4.66 47.55
C THR A 14 -11.05 4.10 46.20
N PHE A 15 -10.59 5.03 45.34
CA PHE A 15 -9.42 4.85 44.48
C PHE A 15 -8.48 6.08 44.61
N MET A 16 -7.16 5.87 44.50
CA MET A 16 -6.14 6.89 44.76
C MET A 16 -5.62 7.61 43.50
N ILE A 17 -5.26 8.87 43.75
CA ILE A 17 -4.51 9.88 42.98
C ILE A 17 -3.21 9.37 42.32
N ALA A 18 -2.95 9.83 41.07
CA ALA A 18 -1.72 10.52 40.64
C ALA A 18 -1.81 10.95 39.15
N LEU A 19 -1.24 12.04 38.64
CA LEU A 19 -1.02 13.45 39.03
C LEU A 19 -0.47 14.13 37.74
N MET A 20 -0.80 15.40 37.51
CA MET A 20 -0.41 16.20 36.32
C MET A 20 1.09 16.52 36.21
N ALA A 21 1.57 16.76 34.98
CA ALA A 21 2.30 17.99 34.64
C ALA A 21 2.39 18.21 33.10
N LEU A 22 1.55 19.10 32.55
CA LEU A 22 1.78 19.74 31.26
C LEU A 22 1.90 21.25 31.51
N ILE A 23 3.04 21.85 31.20
CA ILE A 23 3.28 23.30 31.36
C ILE A 23 3.25 23.97 30.00
N VAL A 24 2.22 24.77 29.75
CA VAL A 24 2.19 25.74 28.64
C VAL A 24 2.68 27.08 29.17
N GLY A 25 3.84 27.53 28.69
CA GLY A 25 4.43 28.81 29.06
C GLY A 25 4.01 29.95 28.14
N ILE A 26 2.94 30.68 28.49
CA ILE A 26 2.70 32.02 27.93
C ILE A 26 3.48 33.02 28.79
N VAL A 27 4.45 33.73 28.19
CA VAL A 27 5.15 34.86 28.82
C VAL A 27 4.87 36.12 27.99
N GLY A 28 4.37 37.16 28.67
CA GLY A 28 3.96 38.41 28.02
C GLY A 28 5.12 39.26 27.53
N VAL A 29 4.98 39.81 26.32
CA VAL A 29 5.93 40.78 25.75
C VAL A 29 5.83 42.10 26.51
N SER A 30 6.89 42.44 27.24
CA SER A 30 7.08 43.77 27.83
C SER A 30 7.96 44.62 26.91
N VAL A 31 7.46 45.77 26.47
CA VAL A 31 8.21 46.70 25.61
C VAL A 31 9.23 47.49 26.44
N ALA A 32 10.52 47.33 26.15
CA ALA A 32 11.57 48.20 26.65
C ALA A 32 12.65 48.40 25.56
N ALA A 33 12.85 49.66 25.13
CA ALA A 33 13.84 50.01 24.13
C ALA A 33 15.25 50.14 24.74
N GLY A 34 16.30 49.62 24.07
CA GLY A 34 17.66 49.74 24.58
C GLY A 34 18.79 49.17 23.71
N LYS A 35 19.31 50.01 22.80
CA LYS A 35 20.69 50.03 22.25
C LYS A 35 21.42 48.71 21.90
N SER A 36 21.74 48.58 20.61
CA SER A 36 22.77 47.68 20.07
C SER A 36 24.19 47.99 20.60
N PRO A 37 25.04 46.96 20.80
CA PRO A 37 26.50 47.06 20.69
C PRO A 37 26.94 46.63 19.27
N GLY A 38 27.78 47.43 18.63
CA GLY A 38 28.35 47.08 17.31
C GLY A 38 29.42 45.99 17.43
N HIS A 39 29.47 45.09 16.44
CA HIS A 39 30.58 44.15 16.29
C HIS A 39 31.72 44.82 15.52
N SER A 40 32.85 45.04 16.19
CA SER A 40 34.08 45.52 15.58
C SER A 40 34.71 44.43 14.72
N ALA A 41 35.15 44.79 13.51
CA ALA A 41 36.00 43.92 12.71
C ALA A 41 37.39 43.78 13.35
N ALA A 42 37.90 42.55 13.43
CA ALA A 42 39.29 42.23 13.75
C ALA A 42 39.79 41.16 12.77
N ALA A 43 41.05 41.26 12.37
CA ALA A 43 41.57 40.60 11.18
C ALA A 43 42.11 39.19 11.41
N GLY A 44 41.92 38.34 10.40
CA GLY A 44 42.91 37.41 9.86
C GLY A 44 43.73 36.55 10.83
N GLN A 45 43.31 35.30 10.99
CA GLN A 45 44.22 34.18 11.24
C GLN A 45 44.00 33.13 10.15
N THR A 46 45.07 32.78 9.44
CA THR A 46 45.08 31.68 8.46
C THR A 46 45.06 30.35 9.21
N ALA A 47 43.90 29.70 9.29
CA ALA A 47 43.80 28.32 9.71
C ALA A 47 44.36 27.40 8.61
N ALA A 48 44.96 26.27 9.01
CA ALA A 48 45.31 25.21 8.08
C ALA A 48 44.04 24.59 7.47
N ALA A 49 44.14 24.02 6.27
CA ALA A 49 43.06 23.27 5.65
C ALA A 49 42.81 21.99 6.48
N GLY A 50 41.80 22.02 7.35
CA GLY A 50 41.28 20.84 8.02
C GLY A 50 40.31 20.11 7.11
N GLU A 51 40.36 18.78 7.13
CA GLU A 51 39.34 17.94 6.53
C GLU A 51 37.99 18.26 7.18
N THR A 52 36.94 18.40 6.37
CA THR A 52 35.60 18.68 6.86
C THR A 52 34.88 17.34 7.02
N GLU A 53 34.46 17.01 8.23
CA GLU A 53 33.93 15.69 8.57
C GLU A 53 32.52 15.83 9.17
N PHE A 54 31.65 14.86 8.87
CA PHE A 54 30.27 14.83 9.39
C PHE A 54 29.89 13.40 9.81
N ASP A 55 29.31 13.24 11.00
CA ASP A 55 28.62 12.02 11.38
C ASP A 55 27.27 11.95 10.69
N VAL A 56 26.97 10.82 10.01
CA VAL A 56 25.69 10.59 9.35
C VAL A 56 25.08 9.28 9.83
N THR A 57 23.87 9.36 10.39
CA THR A 57 23.13 8.21 10.91
C THR A 57 21.98 7.87 9.96
N LEU A 58 21.94 6.62 9.51
CA LEU A 58 20.85 6.01 8.78
C LEU A 58 19.97 5.24 9.79
N ALA A 59 18.67 5.51 9.80
CA ALA A 59 17.73 4.81 10.66
C ALA A 59 16.34 4.69 10.01
N ASP A 60 15.92 3.44 9.75
CA ASP A 60 14.60 3.03 9.25
C ASP A 60 14.21 3.70 7.92
N ILE A 61 13.57 4.87 7.90
CA ILE A 61 13.40 5.69 6.68
C ILE A 61 13.82 7.14 6.96
N SER A 62 15.04 7.31 7.50
CA SER A 62 15.60 8.63 7.78
C SER A 62 17.12 8.68 7.65
N VAL A 63 17.62 9.86 7.26
CA VAL A 63 19.04 10.23 7.29
C VAL A 63 19.18 11.45 8.21
N SER A 64 20.11 11.38 9.16
CA SER A 64 20.37 12.44 10.13
C SER A 64 21.87 12.81 10.14
N PRO A 65 22.26 14.08 9.96
CA PRO A 65 21.40 15.22 9.67
C PRO A 65 20.75 15.11 8.27
N SER A 66 19.62 15.80 8.06
CA SER A 66 18.94 15.85 6.75
C SER A 66 19.51 16.92 5.80
N ALA A 67 20.42 17.77 6.28
CA ALA A 67 21.17 18.72 5.47
C ALA A 67 22.53 19.04 6.10
N ILE A 68 23.55 19.30 5.27
CA ILE A 68 24.87 19.79 5.67
C ILE A 68 25.34 20.95 4.77
N ASP A 69 26.08 21.89 5.35
CA ASP A 69 26.72 23.00 4.64
C ASP A 69 28.21 22.67 4.39
N VAL A 70 28.65 22.73 3.13
CA VAL A 70 30.00 22.33 2.70
C VAL A 70 30.69 23.46 1.94
N PRO A 71 31.95 23.83 2.25
CA PRO A 71 32.65 24.88 1.52
C PRO A 71 32.87 24.55 0.04
N ALA A 72 32.68 25.54 -0.85
CA ALA A 72 32.96 25.40 -2.27
C ALA A 72 34.41 24.94 -2.55
N GLY A 73 34.55 23.86 -3.30
CA GLY A 73 35.81 23.19 -3.62
C GLY A 73 36.32 22.20 -2.56
N ALA A 74 35.60 21.99 -1.45
CA ALA A 74 36.01 21.04 -0.41
C ALA A 74 35.71 19.58 -0.79
N THR A 75 36.64 18.70 -0.46
CA THR A 75 36.39 17.26 -0.24
C THR A 75 36.07 17.08 1.25
N ILE A 76 35.10 16.22 1.55
CA ILE A 76 34.62 15.94 2.92
C ILE A 76 34.63 14.44 3.20
N THR A 77 34.62 14.07 4.47
CA THR A 77 34.37 12.69 4.95
C THR A 77 32.99 12.63 5.61
N LEU A 78 32.16 11.67 5.22
CA LEU A 78 30.95 11.30 5.96
C LEU A 78 31.21 10.00 6.74
N HIS A 79 31.09 10.02 8.06
CA HIS A 79 31.11 8.82 8.90
C HIS A 79 29.70 8.24 8.92
N VAL A 80 29.39 7.35 7.96
CA VAL A 80 28.03 6.83 7.77
C VAL A 80 27.83 5.60 8.64
N SER A 81 26.80 5.60 9.49
CA SER A 81 26.46 4.47 10.36
C SER A 81 24.97 4.12 10.26
N ASN A 82 24.66 2.81 10.24
CA ASN A 82 23.27 2.35 10.26
C ASN A 82 22.88 1.89 11.67
N THR A 83 22.01 2.66 12.33
CA THR A 83 21.43 2.31 13.64
C THR A 83 20.03 1.71 13.55
N GLY A 84 19.41 1.76 12.37
CA GLY A 84 18.06 1.28 12.09
C GLY A 84 17.94 -0.25 12.05
N THR A 85 16.74 -0.71 11.68
CA THR A 85 16.45 -2.15 11.52
C THR A 85 16.65 -2.65 10.10
N LEU A 86 16.38 -1.81 9.10
CA LEU A 86 16.55 -2.09 7.68
C LEU A 86 18.01 -1.90 7.24
N SER A 87 18.38 -2.47 6.10
CA SER A 87 19.69 -2.21 5.46
C SER A 87 19.64 -0.93 4.63
N HIS A 88 20.71 -0.15 4.65
CA HIS A 88 20.80 1.14 3.96
C HIS A 88 22.19 1.41 3.40
N ASP A 89 22.26 2.17 2.32
CA ASP A 89 23.48 2.82 1.85
C ASP A 89 23.28 4.35 1.82
N LEU A 90 24.35 5.08 1.49
CA LEU A 90 24.27 6.50 1.20
C LEU A 90 25.12 6.81 -0.04
N THR A 91 24.49 7.34 -1.09
CA THR A 91 25.11 7.58 -2.40
C THR A 91 24.93 9.01 -2.87
N VAL A 92 25.96 9.58 -3.49
CA VAL A 92 25.98 10.93 -4.06
C VAL A 92 26.87 10.96 -5.31
N GLY A 93 26.34 11.45 -6.43
CA GLY A 93 27.11 11.59 -7.68
C GLY A 93 27.71 10.28 -8.22
N GLY A 94 27.12 9.12 -7.91
CA GLY A 94 27.64 7.80 -8.31
C GLY A 94 28.69 7.19 -7.37
N HIS A 95 29.02 7.87 -6.26
CA HIS A 95 29.89 7.36 -5.19
C HIS A 95 29.07 7.14 -3.92
N GLY A 96 29.37 6.09 -3.14
CA GLY A 96 28.63 5.82 -1.90
C GLY A 96 29.25 4.71 -1.05
N THR A 97 28.62 4.45 0.08
CA THR A 97 28.94 3.30 0.95
C THR A 97 28.53 1.99 0.27
N LYS A 98 28.96 0.85 0.84
CA LYS A 98 28.24 -0.42 0.63
C LYS A 98 26.86 -0.35 1.29
N MET A 99 26.05 -1.39 1.05
CA MET A 99 24.82 -1.64 1.79
C MET A 99 25.14 -2.02 3.25
N LEU A 100 24.95 -1.09 4.19
CA LEU A 100 25.21 -1.23 5.62
C LEU A 100 24.06 -1.96 6.31
N LYS A 101 24.38 -3.03 7.04
CA LYS A 101 23.45 -3.70 7.96
C LYS A 101 23.34 -2.96 9.29
N LYS A 102 22.34 -3.30 10.10
CA LYS A 102 22.19 -2.81 11.47
C LYS A 102 23.49 -2.93 12.27
N GLY A 103 23.99 -1.79 12.75
CA GLY A 103 25.22 -1.68 13.54
C GLY A 103 26.51 -1.59 12.72
N GLU A 104 26.43 -1.62 11.39
CA GLU A 104 27.59 -1.39 10.51
C GLU A 104 27.79 0.11 10.23
N ALA A 105 29.05 0.47 9.93
CA ALA A 105 29.45 1.81 9.54
C ALA A 105 30.53 1.77 8.45
N GLU A 106 30.65 2.85 7.69
CA GLU A 106 31.66 3.06 6.64
C GLU A 106 31.90 4.55 6.40
N ASP A 107 33.17 4.92 6.19
CA ASP A 107 33.56 6.30 5.88
C ASP A 107 33.46 6.54 4.37
N LEU A 108 32.71 7.57 3.98
CA LEU A 108 32.51 7.97 2.59
C LEU A 108 33.20 9.31 2.31
N VAL A 109 34.32 9.27 1.60
CA VAL A 109 35.07 10.47 1.17
C VAL A 109 34.57 10.94 -0.19
N ILE A 110 34.04 12.17 -0.26
CA ILE A 110 33.28 12.69 -1.41
C ILE A 110 33.59 14.18 -1.68
N GLY A 111 33.41 14.59 -2.94
CA GLY A 111 33.79 15.90 -3.46
C GLY A 111 34.94 15.83 -4.47
N PRO A 112 35.53 16.97 -4.89
CA PRO A 112 35.24 18.32 -4.41
C PRO A 112 33.89 18.85 -4.89
N PHE A 113 33.13 19.50 -3.99
CA PHE A 113 31.81 20.04 -4.34
C PHE A 113 31.88 21.41 -4.99
N THR A 114 31.17 21.60 -6.10
CA THR A 114 31.12 22.89 -6.84
C THR A 114 29.70 23.44 -7.02
N SER A 115 28.68 22.66 -6.69
CA SER A 115 27.27 23.03 -6.66
C SER A 115 26.52 22.16 -5.65
N ASP A 116 25.39 22.64 -5.15
CA ASP A 116 24.47 21.86 -4.31
C ASP A 116 24.15 20.49 -4.92
N THR A 117 23.98 19.49 -4.05
CA THR A 117 23.62 18.12 -4.44
C THR A 117 22.85 17.43 -3.32
N VAL A 118 22.38 16.21 -3.55
CA VAL A 118 21.65 15.38 -2.58
C VAL A 118 22.31 14.00 -2.50
N ALA A 119 22.52 13.53 -1.28
CA ALA A 119 22.89 12.14 -1.01
C ALA A 119 21.62 11.31 -0.72
N ASN A 120 21.49 10.13 -1.30
CA ASN A 120 20.27 9.31 -1.25
C ASN A 120 20.60 7.86 -0.87
N CYS A 121 19.67 7.19 -0.19
CA CYS A 121 19.65 5.73 -0.10
C CYS A 121 19.15 5.14 -1.44
N THR A 122 19.76 4.05 -1.92
CA THR A 122 19.39 3.39 -3.20
C THR A 122 18.39 2.25 -3.04
N VAL A 123 18.03 1.88 -1.80
CA VAL A 123 16.99 0.89 -1.55
C VAL A 123 15.67 1.38 -2.17
N PRO A 124 14.98 0.57 -2.99
CA PRO A 124 13.77 0.98 -3.70
C PRO A 124 12.74 1.65 -2.78
N GLY A 125 12.27 2.84 -3.17
CA GLY A 125 11.28 3.63 -2.44
C GLY A 125 11.81 4.37 -1.20
N HIS A 126 13.02 4.09 -0.70
CA HIS A 126 13.54 4.76 0.50
C HIS A 126 13.88 6.23 0.25
N LYS A 127 14.49 6.56 -0.89
CA LYS A 127 14.78 7.94 -1.31
C LYS A 127 13.51 8.76 -1.40
N GLU A 128 12.51 8.22 -2.09
CA GLU A 128 11.20 8.82 -2.34
C GLU A 128 10.41 8.99 -1.03
N ALA A 129 10.51 8.04 -0.10
CA ALA A 129 9.96 8.12 1.24
C ALA A 129 10.77 9.03 2.21
N GLY A 130 11.83 9.69 1.73
CA GLY A 130 12.54 10.75 2.48
C GLY A 130 13.96 10.42 2.96
N MET A 131 14.55 9.27 2.59
CA MET A 131 15.97 8.99 2.87
C MET A 131 16.92 9.75 1.93
N SER A 132 16.88 11.07 2.06
CA SER A 132 17.68 12.03 1.31
C SER A 132 18.34 13.03 2.27
N MET A 133 19.61 13.34 2.06
CA MET A 133 20.35 14.40 2.77
C MET A 133 20.82 15.46 1.79
N ALA A 134 20.45 16.72 2.02
CA ALA A 134 20.91 17.84 1.21
C ALA A 134 22.37 18.21 1.52
N ILE A 135 23.15 18.53 0.50
CA ILE A 135 24.52 19.05 0.63
C ILE A 135 24.55 20.42 -0.04
N HIS A 136 24.56 21.48 0.77
CA HIS A 136 24.56 22.87 0.32
C HIS A 136 25.98 23.40 0.18
N VAL A 137 26.32 23.99 -0.97
CA VAL A 137 27.67 24.46 -1.25
C VAL A 137 27.82 25.94 -0.90
N VAL A 138 28.38 26.21 0.28
CA VAL A 138 28.54 27.56 0.83
C VAL A 138 29.85 28.21 0.39
N GLY A 139 29.83 29.53 0.19
CA GLY A 139 31.02 30.32 -0.17
C GLY A 139 31.39 30.35 -1.65
N ALA A 140 30.61 29.73 -2.54
CA ALA A 140 30.77 29.90 -3.99
C ALA A 140 30.49 31.36 -4.39
N THR A 141 31.43 32.00 -5.11
CA THR A 141 31.14 33.28 -5.77
C THR A 141 30.38 33.02 -7.07
N SER A 142 29.28 33.74 -7.28
CA SER A 142 28.39 33.51 -8.41
C SER A 142 29.03 33.85 -9.75
N GLN A 143 29.50 32.81 -10.47
CA GLN A 143 29.64 32.86 -11.92
C GLN A 143 28.40 32.25 -12.57
N PRO A 144 27.89 32.82 -13.68
CA PRO A 144 26.87 32.16 -14.47
C PRO A 144 27.50 30.94 -15.14
N SER A 145 27.08 29.74 -14.74
CA SER A 145 27.50 28.51 -15.40
C SER A 145 27.03 28.54 -16.86
N ALA A 146 27.98 28.48 -17.80
CA ALA A 146 27.65 28.27 -19.19
C ALA A 146 27.06 26.86 -19.33
N GLY A 147 25.93 26.75 -20.03
CA GLY A 147 25.22 25.48 -20.19
C GLY A 147 26.13 24.40 -20.79
N GLY A 148 26.59 23.49 -19.93
CA GLY A 148 27.05 22.19 -20.38
C GLY A 148 25.83 21.40 -20.81
N GLU A 149 25.84 20.90 -22.04
CA GLU A 149 24.92 19.86 -22.50
C GLU A 149 25.26 18.55 -21.78
N GLY A 150 24.97 18.51 -20.47
CA GLY A 150 24.70 17.25 -19.80
C GLY A 150 23.48 16.68 -20.49
N THR A 151 23.69 15.64 -21.30
CA THR A 151 22.61 14.78 -21.76
C THR A 151 21.88 14.32 -20.51
N ALA A 152 20.71 14.90 -20.25
CA ALA A 152 19.75 14.29 -19.36
C ALA A 152 19.50 12.90 -19.94
N THR A 153 20.01 11.87 -19.27
CA THR A 153 19.38 10.57 -19.31
C THR A 153 17.93 10.85 -19.00
N ALA A 154 17.05 10.67 -19.99
CA ALA A 154 15.63 10.84 -19.77
C ALA A 154 15.29 10.01 -18.52
N ALA A 155 14.63 10.63 -17.55
CA ALA A 155 13.87 9.82 -16.60
C ALA A 155 12.91 9.02 -17.49
N ASP A 156 13.07 7.70 -17.52
CA ASP A 156 12.28 6.87 -18.42
C ASP A 156 10.81 7.17 -18.18
N ALA A 157 10.11 7.54 -19.25
CA ALA A 157 8.74 7.99 -19.13
C ALA A 157 7.90 6.85 -18.55
N SER A 158 7.04 7.19 -17.60
CA SER A 158 6.04 6.26 -17.05
C SER A 158 5.25 5.63 -18.21
N ALA A 159 5.01 4.32 -18.10
CA ALA A 159 4.22 3.57 -19.06
C ALA A 159 2.79 4.13 -19.15
N THR A 160 2.18 3.99 -20.32
CA THR A 160 0.86 4.55 -20.60
C THR A 160 -0.08 3.49 -21.12
N ILE A 161 -1.26 3.38 -20.52
CA ILE A 161 -2.32 2.48 -20.99
C ILE A 161 -2.98 3.10 -22.23
N ASP A 162 -2.98 2.35 -23.33
CA ASP A 162 -3.83 2.66 -24.49
C ASP A 162 -5.26 2.16 -24.19
N PRO A 163 -6.28 3.04 -24.06
CA PRO A 163 -7.66 2.64 -23.77
C PRO A 163 -8.33 1.90 -24.94
N THR A 164 -7.67 1.82 -26.11
CA THR A 164 -8.14 1.11 -27.31
C THR A 164 -7.42 -0.22 -27.55
N ALA A 165 -6.37 -0.52 -26.80
CA ALA A 165 -5.65 -1.79 -26.90
C ALA A 165 -6.50 -2.96 -26.36
N MET A 166 -6.29 -4.14 -26.96
CA MET A 166 -6.97 -5.39 -26.63
C MET A 166 -5.95 -6.43 -26.17
N PRO A 167 -6.29 -7.32 -25.21
CA PRO A 167 -5.40 -8.40 -24.78
C PRO A 167 -4.95 -9.28 -25.97
N ALA A 168 -3.76 -9.87 -25.85
CA ALA A 168 -3.21 -10.74 -26.87
C ALA A 168 -4.03 -12.03 -27.08
N ASP A 169 -3.92 -12.64 -28.27
CA ASP A 169 -4.56 -13.93 -28.58
C ASP A 169 -4.19 -14.99 -27.54
N GLY A 170 -5.21 -15.55 -26.87
CA GLY A 170 -5.03 -16.57 -25.83
C GLY A 170 -4.80 -16.05 -24.42
N TRP A 171 -4.84 -14.73 -24.19
CA TRP A 171 -4.95 -14.15 -22.85
C TRP A 171 -6.21 -14.66 -22.13
N GLN A 172 -6.13 -14.77 -20.80
CA GLN A 172 -7.22 -15.20 -19.94
C GLN A 172 -7.33 -14.24 -18.75
N ALA A 173 -8.56 -13.83 -18.43
CA ALA A 173 -8.85 -13.14 -17.17
C ALA A 173 -8.62 -14.08 -15.98
N ARG A 174 -8.38 -13.49 -14.80
CA ARG A 174 -8.48 -14.23 -13.53
C ARG A 174 -9.90 -14.76 -13.38
N ASP A 175 -10.02 -16.04 -13.06
CA ASP A 175 -11.29 -16.65 -12.69
C ASP A 175 -11.92 -15.90 -11.49
N PRO A 176 -13.12 -15.33 -11.62
CA PRO A 176 -13.80 -14.64 -10.54
C PRO A 176 -14.44 -15.60 -9.52
N LEU A 177 -14.48 -16.92 -9.76
CA LEU A 177 -15.06 -17.88 -8.83
C LEU A 177 -14.31 -17.85 -7.49
N LEU A 178 -15.06 -17.83 -6.39
CA LEU A 178 -14.49 -17.95 -5.06
C LEU A 178 -14.00 -19.40 -4.87
N PRO A 179 -12.73 -19.65 -4.50
CA PRO A 179 -12.26 -21.01 -4.27
C PRO A 179 -13.00 -21.70 -3.11
N ASP A 180 -13.05 -23.02 -3.18
CA ASP A 180 -13.56 -23.86 -2.09
C ASP A 180 -12.81 -23.59 -0.78
N ALA A 181 -13.52 -23.69 0.34
CA ALA A 181 -12.90 -23.64 1.66
C ALA A 181 -11.94 -24.83 1.84
N LEU A 182 -10.76 -24.57 2.38
CA LEU A 182 -9.75 -25.61 2.62
C LEU A 182 -10.30 -26.68 3.59
N SER A 183 -9.90 -27.94 3.36
CA SER A 183 -10.45 -29.08 4.10
C SER A 183 -9.78 -29.26 5.46
N GLY A 184 -10.58 -29.39 6.52
CA GLY A 184 -10.09 -29.54 7.90
C GLY A 184 -10.24 -28.24 8.69
N THR A 185 -9.52 -28.13 9.81
CA THR A 185 -9.53 -26.94 10.68
C THR A 185 -8.12 -26.35 10.87
N VAL A 186 -7.13 -26.88 10.16
CA VAL A 186 -5.74 -26.40 10.15
C VAL A 186 -5.29 -26.37 8.70
N HIS A 187 -5.04 -25.16 8.22
CA HIS A 187 -4.78 -24.85 6.82
C HIS A 187 -3.30 -24.51 6.64
N GLU A 188 -2.51 -25.50 6.22
CA GLU A 188 -1.09 -25.31 5.93
C GLU A 188 -0.91 -24.86 4.48
N VAL A 189 -0.39 -23.65 4.27
CA VAL A 189 -0.25 -23.05 2.93
C VAL A 189 1.16 -22.50 2.75
N ALA A 190 1.76 -22.71 1.57
CA ALA A 190 3.07 -22.18 1.21
C ALA A 190 2.91 -20.92 0.35
N PHE A 191 3.56 -19.84 0.78
CA PHE A 191 3.59 -18.56 0.08
C PHE A 191 5.01 -18.26 -0.38
N ASP A 192 5.14 -17.80 -1.62
CA ASP A 192 6.40 -17.35 -2.20
C ASP A 192 6.30 -15.85 -2.49
N ALA A 193 7.15 -15.02 -1.89
CA ALA A 193 7.29 -13.63 -2.32
C ALA A 193 8.27 -13.56 -3.50
N THR A 194 7.83 -13.07 -4.66
CA THR A 194 8.67 -12.90 -5.87
C THR A 194 8.41 -11.59 -6.58
N GLU A 195 9.43 -11.11 -7.31
CA GLU A 195 9.34 -10.02 -8.27
C GLU A 195 9.12 -10.61 -9.68
N GLU A 196 8.01 -10.29 -10.33
CA GLU A 196 7.63 -10.86 -11.63
C GLU A 196 7.31 -9.77 -12.65
N LEU A 197 7.73 -9.97 -13.90
CA LEU A 197 7.31 -9.13 -15.02
C LEU A 197 5.92 -9.57 -15.49
N ILE A 198 4.88 -8.79 -15.17
CA ILE A 198 3.47 -9.11 -15.43
C ILE A 198 2.89 -8.09 -16.41
N GLU A 199 2.12 -8.56 -17.40
CA GLU A 199 1.23 -7.69 -18.19
C GLU A 199 0.02 -7.31 -17.32
N VAL A 200 -0.13 -6.02 -17.01
CA VAL A 200 -1.17 -5.47 -16.11
C VAL A 200 -2.32 -4.81 -16.87
N ALA A 201 -2.07 -4.43 -18.12
CA ALA A 201 -3.03 -3.96 -19.11
C ALA A 201 -2.52 -4.34 -20.51
N PRO A 202 -3.37 -4.36 -21.56
CA PRO A 202 -2.95 -4.82 -22.88
C PRO A 202 -1.70 -4.11 -23.42
N GLY A 203 -0.60 -4.87 -23.59
CA GLY A 203 0.68 -4.33 -24.06
C GLY A 203 1.47 -3.48 -23.06
N VAL A 204 1.07 -3.45 -21.78
CA VAL A 204 1.77 -2.74 -20.69
C VAL A 204 2.23 -3.74 -19.64
N THR A 205 3.54 -3.85 -19.47
CA THR A 205 4.18 -4.71 -18.47
C THR A 205 4.78 -3.91 -17.32
N GLN A 206 4.72 -4.45 -16.12
CA GLN A 206 5.36 -3.89 -14.91
C GLN A 206 6.07 -5.01 -14.15
N MET A 207 7.14 -4.64 -13.44
CA MET A 207 7.82 -5.50 -12.47
C MET A 207 7.03 -5.47 -11.15
N MET A 208 6.03 -6.33 -11.07
CA MET A 208 5.15 -6.44 -9.91
C MET A 208 5.84 -7.22 -8.79
N TRP A 209 5.56 -6.86 -7.54
CA TRP A 209 5.94 -7.64 -6.38
C TRP A 209 4.72 -8.46 -5.95
N THR A 210 4.89 -9.76 -5.77
CA THR A 210 3.76 -10.69 -5.75
C THR A 210 3.81 -11.65 -4.57
N PHE A 211 2.65 -12.21 -4.25
CA PHE A 211 2.56 -13.49 -3.57
C PHE A 211 2.21 -14.56 -4.61
N ASN A 212 3.04 -15.60 -4.69
CA ASN A 212 2.92 -16.77 -5.55
C ASN A 212 2.84 -16.44 -7.05
N GLY A 213 3.54 -15.39 -7.50
CA GLY A 213 3.69 -15.04 -8.91
C GLY A 213 2.47 -14.36 -9.54
N THR A 214 1.52 -13.89 -8.73
CA THR A 214 0.26 -13.30 -9.22
C THR A 214 -0.13 -12.04 -8.46
N VAL A 215 -0.84 -11.13 -9.14
CA VAL A 215 -1.49 -9.95 -8.56
C VAL A 215 -3.01 -10.02 -8.82
N PRO A 216 -3.87 -9.87 -7.81
CA PRO A 216 -3.58 -10.08 -6.38
C PRO A 216 -3.00 -11.48 -6.11
N GLY A 217 -2.51 -11.74 -4.90
CA GLY A 217 -2.09 -13.07 -4.47
C GLY A 217 -3.21 -14.11 -4.45
N PRO A 218 -2.92 -15.36 -4.00
CA PRO A 218 -3.92 -16.41 -3.86
C PRO A 218 -5.07 -16.01 -2.91
N VAL A 219 -6.31 -16.25 -3.32
CA VAL A 219 -7.46 -16.08 -2.42
C VAL A 219 -7.49 -17.26 -1.45
N LEU A 220 -7.52 -16.97 -0.14
CA LEU A 220 -7.66 -17.98 0.89
C LEU A 220 -9.11 -18.06 1.38
N ARG A 221 -9.60 -19.27 1.73
CA ARG A 221 -10.92 -19.45 2.31
C ARG A 221 -10.93 -20.47 3.44
N GLY A 222 -11.58 -20.10 4.54
CA GLY A 222 -11.82 -20.97 5.71
C GLY A 222 -13.06 -20.53 6.49
N LYS A 223 -13.15 -20.96 7.75
CA LYS A 223 -14.31 -20.75 8.63
C LYS A 223 -13.85 -20.22 9.99
N VAL A 224 -14.78 -19.60 10.73
CA VAL A 224 -14.51 -19.14 12.09
C VAL A 224 -14.03 -20.29 12.97
N GLY A 225 -12.85 -20.13 13.56
CA GLY A 225 -12.18 -21.13 14.40
C GLY A 225 -11.12 -21.98 13.69
N ASP A 226 -10.93 -21.83 12.38
CA ASP A 226 -9.84 -22.49 11.66
C ASP A 226 -8.49 -21.82 11.97
N THR A 227 -7.42 -22.62 12.02
CA THR A 227 -6.04 -22.13 12.14
C THR A 227 -5.36 -22.09 10.77
N PHE A 228 -4.83 -20.94 10.37
CA PHE A 228 -3.99 -20.80 9.19
C PHE A 228 -2.52 -20.83 9.59
N ARG A 229 -1.73 -21.68 8.93
CA ARG A 229 -0.27 -21.80 9.09
C ARG A 229 0.38 -21.53 7.73
N ILE A 230 0.81 -20.29 7.53
CA ILE A 230 1.36 -19.82 6.26
C ILE A 230 2.89 -19.86 6.33
N THR A 231 3.52 -20.67 5.49
CA THR A 231 4.99 -20.66 5.33
C THR A 231 5.34 -19.68 4.22
N LEU A 232 5.74 -18.47 4.58
CA LEU A 232 6.25 -17.47 3.64
C LEU A 232 7.74 -17.71 3.38
N THR A 233 8.12 -17.89 2.12
CA THR A 233 9.52 -17.92 1.66
C THR A 233 9.78 -16.69 0.80
N ASN A 234 10.84 -15.95 1.09
CA ASN A 234 11.25 -14.84 0.24
C ASN A 234 12.17 -15.35 -0.89
N LYS A 235 11.69 -15.27 -2.12
CA LYS A 235 12.41 -15.64 -3.35
C LYS A 235 12.73 -14.43 -4.24
N GLY A 236 12.37 -13.22 -3.82
CA GLY A 236 12.73 -11.96 -4.46
C GLY A 236 14.15 -11.50 -4.15
N THR A 237 14.45 -10.25 -4.47
CA THR A 237 15.74 -9.59 -4.26
C THR A 237 15.72 -8.55 -3.13
N MET A 238 14.54 -8.12 -2.67
CA MET A 238 14.36 -7.21 -1.53
C MET A 238 13.73 -7.89 -0.30
N GLY A 239 13.56 -7.13 0.79
CA GLY A 239 12.87 -7.61 1.99
C GLY A 239 11.35 -7.66 1.78
N HIS A 240 10.69 -8.69 2.31
CA HIS A 240 9.24 -8.85 2.27
C HIS A 240 8.70 -9.37 3.60
N SER A 241 7.40 -9.17 3.86
CA SER A 241 6.67 -9.81 4.95
C SER A 241 5.24 -10.12 4.51
N ILE A 242 4.40 -10.58 5.43
CA ILE A 242 2.96 -10.70 5.24
C ILE A 242 2.23 -10.29 6.52
N ASP A 243 1.11 -9.60 6.37
CA ASP A 243 0.17 -9.14 7.39
C ASP A 243 -1.21 -9.65 6.99
N PHE A 244 -1.90 -10.35 7.90
CA PHE A 244 -3.27 -10.83 7.69
C PHE A 244 -4.22 -10.08 8.61
N HIS A 245 -5.16 -9.30 8.06
CA HIS A 245 -6.14 -8.55 8.86
C HIS A 245 -7.17 -9.46 9.56
N ALA A 246 -7.29 -10.72 9.11
CA ALA A 246 -8.02 -11.78 9.80
C ALA A 246 -7.32 -12.31 11.08
N SER A 247 -6.09 -11.87 11.36
CA SER A 247 -5.26 -12.41 12.45
C SER A 247 -5.22 -11.51 13.69
N LYS A 248 -4.92 -12.10 14.85
CA LYS A 248 -4.74 -11.40 16.14
C LYS A 248 -3.43 -11.81 16.81
N VAL A 249 -2.34 -11.44 16.15
CA VAL A 249 -0.95 -11.73 16.55
C VAL A 249 -0.15 -10.44 16.71
N ALA A 250 1.06 -10.54 17.25
CA ALA A 250 1.93 -9.37 17.41
C ALA A 250 2.66 -9.05 16.10
N TRP A 251 2.48 -7.84 15.57
CA TRP A 251 3.16 -7.36 14.35
C TRP A 251 4.69 -7.54 14.40
N SER A 252 5.31 -7.31 15.56
CA SER A 252 6.76 -7.44 15.72
C SER A 252 7.29 -8.88 15.71
N ASP A 253 6.41 -9.89 15.67
CA ASP A 253 6.74 -11.31 15.72
C ASP A 253 6.43 -11.95 14.35
N GLU A 254 5.14 -12.05 14.01
CA GLU A 254 4.65 -12.78 12.83
C GLU A 254 4.71 -11.93 11.54
N MET A 255 4.61 -10.60 11.63
CA MET A 255 4.59 -9.71 10.45
C MET A 255 5.99 -9.15 10.09
N ARG A 256 7.05 -9.69 10.71
CA ARG A 256 8.43 -9.21 10.53
C ARG A 256 8.91 -9.39 9.09
N THR A 257 9.77 -8.47 8.64
CA THR A 257 10.46 -8.61 7.35
C THR A 257 11.43 -9.80 7.37
N ILE A 258 11.40 -10.58 6.29
CA ILE A 258 12.35 -11.64 5.96
C ILE A 258 13.18 -11.22 4.74
N LEU A 259 14.48 -11.50 4.79
CA LEU A 259 15.42 -11.18 3.72
C LEU A 259 15.37 -12.24 2.58
N PRO A 260 15.90 -11.94 1.39
CA PRO A 260 16.00 -12.91 0.30
C PRO A 260 16.60 -14.26 0.72
N GLY A 261 15.89 -15.34 0.41
CA GLY A 261 16.26 -16.72 0.79
C GLY A 261 15.87 -17.14 2.20
N GLU A 262 15.32 -16.25 3.03
CA GLU A 262 14.77 -16.61 4.35
C GLU A 262 13.33 -17.14 4.25
N SER A 263 12.84 -17.69 5.35
CA SER A 263 11.44 -18.11 5.50
C SER A 263 10.92 -17.83 6.91
N LEU A 264 9.60 -17.67 7.01
CA LEU A 264 8.85 -17.49 8.24
C LEU A 264 7.59 -18.34 8.19
N VAL A 265 7.23 -18.95 9.32
CA VAL A 265 5.93 -19.58 9.51
C VAL A 265 5.09 -18.60 10.31
N TYR A 266 4.03 -18.07 9.69
CA TYR A 266 3.02 -17.22 10.30
C TYR A 266 1.85 -18.11 10.72
N GLU A 267 1.46 -18.11 11.99
CA GLU A 267 0.33 -18.91 12.48
C GLU A 267 -0.73 -18.06 13.20
N PHE A 268 -2.01 -18.21 12.83
CA PHE A 268 -3.12 -17.57 13.54
C PHE A 268 -4.41 -18.37 13.45
N THR A 269 -5.32 -18.16 14.40
CA THR A 269 -6.70 -18.66 14.34
C THR A 269 -7.64 -17.55 13.88
N ALA A 270 -8.51 -17.87 12.91
CA ALA A 270 -9.53 -16.97 12.38
C ALA A 270 -10.70 -16.83 13.37
N ASP A 271 -10.54 -15.97 14.38
CA ASP A 271 -11.54 -15.73 15.44
C ASP A 271 -12.85 -15.08 14.94
N TYR A 272 -12.83 -14.43 13.77
CA TYR A 272 -13.94 -13.59 13.27
C TYR A 272 -14.25 -13.88 11.80
N ALA A 273 -15.54 -13.80 11.46
CA ALA A 273 -16.02 -13.89 10.09
C ALA A 273 -15.85 -12.57 9.36
N GLY A 274 -15.56 -12.63 8.06
CA GLY A 274 -15.30 -11.44 7.26
C GLY A 274 -14.66 -11.77 5.92
N ALA A 275 -14.54 -10.74 5.09
CA ALA A 275 -13.63 -10.74 3.96
C ALA A 275 -12.54 -9.73 4.32
N PHE A 276 -11.31 -10.20 4.45
CA PHE A 276 -10.19 -9.41 4.95
C PHE A 276 -9.09 -9.36 3.91
N MET A 277 -8.36 -8.25 3.85
CA MET A 277 -7.11 -8.20 3.10
C MET A 277 -6.00 -8.96 3.84
N TYR A 278 -5.00 -9.37 3.09
CA TYR A 278 -3.64 -9.59 3.56
C TYR A 278 -2.69 -8.86 2.61
N HIS A 279 -1.55 -8.41 3.12
CA HIS A 279 -0.57 -7.67 2.32
C HIS A 279 0.85 -7.77 2.86
N CYS A 280 1.85 -7.31 2.10
CA CYS A 280 3.19 -7.14 2.64
C CYS A 280 3.25 -5.92 3.59
N GLY A 281 3.89 -6.10 4.75
CA GLY A 281 4.08 -5.06 5.78
C GLY A 281 5.49 -4.48 5.84
N THR A 282 6.40 -4.89 4.95
CA THR A 282 7.75 -4.31 4.86
C THR A 282 7.66 -2.84 4.45
N ALA A 283 8.50 -1.99 5.06
CA ALA A 283 8.48 -0.56 4.80
C ALA A 283 9.27 -0.20 3.52
N PRO A 284 8.78 0.73 2.68
CA PRO A 284 7.51 1.43 2.77
C PRO A 284 6.32 0.56 2.30
N ALA A 285 5.40 0.23 3.21
CA ALA A 285 4.29 -0.71 2.94
C ALA A 285 3.38 -0.24 1.79
N LEU A 286 3.20 1.08 1.65
CA LEU A 286 2.50 1.70 0.52
C LEU A 286 3.06 1.24 -0.83
N HIS A 287 4.38 1.15 -0.97
CA HIS A 287 5.02 0.70 -2.21
C HIS A 287 4.80 -0.78 -2.44
N HIS A 288 4.89 -1.60 -1.39
CA HIS A 288 4.64 -3.03 -1.51
C HIS A 288 3.20 -3.36 -1.89
N ILE A 289 2.22 -2.70 -1.27
CA ILE A 289 0.80 -2.86 -1.62
C ILE A 289 0.56 -2.33 -3.04
N GLY A 290 0.92 -1.07 -3.30
CA GLY A 290 0.71 -0.43 -4.61
C GLY A 290 1.43 -1.09 -5.79
N ASN A 291 2.47 -1.91 -5.53
CA ASN A 291 3.18 -2.70 -6.56
C ASN A 291 2.77 -4.19 -6.60
N GLY A 292 1.68 -4.59 -5.94
CA GLY A 292 1.04 -5.91 -6.14
C GLY A 292 0.96 -6.87 -4.95
N MET A 293 1.57 -6.55 -3.80
CA MET A 293 1.64 -7.48 -2.65
C MET A 293 0.41 -7.39 -1.75
N TYR A 294 -0.75 -7.75 -2.29
CA TYR A 294 -2.04 -7.82 -1.59
C TYR A 294 -2.87 -9.03 -2.05
N GLY A 295 -3.88 -9.41 -1.28
CA GLY A 295 -4.90 -10.39 -1.66
C GLY A 295 -5.90 -10.62 -0.55
N ALA A 296 -6.93 -11.44 -0.82
CA ALA A 296 -8.05 -11.65 0.10
C ALA A 296 -7.98 -12.98 0.88
N ILE A 297 -8.44 -12.94 2.13
CA ILE A 297 -8.83 -14.11 2.92
C ILE A 297 -10.30 -14.00 3.35
N ILE A 298 -11.08 -15.01 2.98
CA ILE A 298 -12.51 -15.12 3.27
C ILE A 298 -12.73 -16.09 4.44
N ILE A 299 -13.33 -15.61 5.52
CA ILE A 299 -13.72 -16.41 6.68
C ILE A 299 -15.24 -16.48 6.73
N ASP A 300 -15.80 -17.64 6.36
CA ASP A 300 -17.25 -17.85 6.31
C ASP A 300 -17.89 -17.58 7.69
N PRO A 301 -18.97 -16.79 7.79
CA PRO A 301 -19.73 -16.67 9.01
C PRO A 301 -20.45 -17.97 9.39
N PRO A 302 -20.67 -18.24 10.70
CA PRO A 302 -21.43 -19.39 11.14
C PRO A 302 -22.83 -19.43 10.50
N ASN A 303 -23.18 -20.57 9.91
CA ASN A 303 -24.45 -20.79 9.22
C ASN A 303 -24.66 -19.91 7.97
N LEU A 304 -23.59 -19.53 7.26
CA LEU A 304 -23.67 -18.92 5.93
C LEU A 304 -24.62 -19.73 5.03
N ALA A 305 -25.65 -19.08 4.49
CA ALA A 305 -26.66 -19.73 3.65
C ALA A 305 -26.04 -20.22 2.33
N PRO A 306 -26.51 -21.34 1.75
CA PRO A 306 -26.10 -21.74 0.42
C PRO A 306 -26.65 -20.77 -0.63
N VAL A 307 -25.87 -20.57 -1.69
CA VAL A 307 -26.25 -19.87 -2.93
C VAL A 307 -25.89 -20.77 -4.11
N ASP A 308 -26.30 -20.43 -5.33
CA ASP A 308 -26.04 -21.27 -6.50
C ASP A 308 -24.63 -21.10 -7.07
N GLU A 309 -23.96 -19.96 -6.83
CA GLU A 309 -22.56 -19.70 -7.20
C GLU A 309 -21.97 -18.59 -6.31
N GLU A 310 -20.67 -18.66 -6.01
CA GLU A 310 -19.94 -17.62 -5.26
C GLU A 310 -18.78 -17.06 -6.09
N PHE A 311 -18.67 -15.73 -6.11
CA PHE A 311 -17.62 -15.01 -6.81
C PHE A 311 -16.84 -14.10 -5.84
N ILE A 312 -15.64 -13.66 -6.24
CA ILE A 312 -14.83 -12.67 -5.53
C ILE A 312 -14.29 -11.58 -6.47
N ILE A 313 -14.38 -10.33 -6.02
CA ILE A 313 -13.78 -9.15 -6.64
C ILE A 313 -12.89 -8.45 -5.61
N ILE A 314 -11.61 -8.34 -5.93
CA ILE A 314 -10.61 -7.58 -5.21
C ILE A 314 -10.37 -6.29 -5.98
N GLN A 315 -10.71 -5.15 -5.37
CA GLN A 315 -10.44 -3.82 -5.92
C GLN A 315 -9.04 -3.36 -5.51
N SER A 316 -8.31 -2.77 -6.46
CA SER A 316 -6.98 -2.20 -6.21
C SER A 316 -6.61 -1.13 -7.24
N GLU A 317 -5.78 -0.17 -6.86
CA GLU A 317 -5.20 0.79 -7.81
C GLU A 317 -3.95 0.24 -8.52
N LEU A 318 -3.60 0.86 -9.66
CA LEU A 318 -2.36 0.61 -10.38
C LEU A 318 -1.61 1.93 -10.59
N TYR A 319 -0.34 1.97 -10.20
CA TYR A 319 0.54 3.13 -10.29
C TYR A 319 1.75 2.79 -11.16
N LEU A 320 1.72 3.16 -12.44
CA LEU A 320 2.73 2.77 -13.42
C LEU A 320 4.04 3.53 -13.24
N GLY A 321 5.15 2.79 -13.13
CA GLY A 321 6.50 3.30 -13.39
C GLY A 321 6.82 3.24 -14.89
N PRO A 322 8.11 3.23 -15.27
CA PRO A 322 8.54 2.95 -16.65
C PRO A 322 8.06 1.58 -17.15
N GLU A 323 8.02 1.37 -18.47
CA GLU A 323 7.66 0.08 -19.08
C GLU A 323 8.59 -1.05 -18.59
N GLY A 324 8.01 -2.13 -18.07
CA GLY A 324 8.73 -3.23 -17.41
C GLY A 324 9.39 -2.87 -16.07
N GLY A 325 9.18 -1.65 -15.56
CA GLY A 325 9.68 -1.15 -14.28
C GLY A 325 8.75 -1.41 -13.11
N VAL A 326 9.23 -1.06 -11.91
CA VAL A 326 8.44 -1.04 -10.66
C VAL A 326 7.54 0.20 -10.63
N GLY A 327 6.35 0.08 -10.05
CA GLY A 327 5.39 1.17 -9.90
C GLY A 327 5.91 2.41 -9.17
N ASP A 328 5.41 3.59 -9.55
CA ASP A 328 5.92 4.87 -9.07
C ASP A 328 5.37 5.23 -7.67
N LEU A 329 6.22 5.13 -6.65
CA LEU A 329 5.88 5.51 -5.27
C LEU A 329 5.48 6.99 -5.14
N THR A 330 5.97 7.87 -6.01
CA THR A 330 5.55 9.29 -6.03
C THR A 330 4.09 9.42 -6.41
N LYS A 331 3.60 8.61 -7.37
CA LYS A 331 2.18 8.57 -7.71
C LYS A 331 1.35 8.00 -6.56
N MET A 332 1.82 6.91 -5.94
CA MET A 332 1.16 6.29 -4.77
C MET A 332 1.00 7.29 -3.62
N MET A 333 2.06 8.04 -3.28
CA MET A 333 2.02 9.05 -2.21
C MET A 333 1.14 10.27 -2.52
N ASN A 334 0.82 10.50 -3.80
CA ASN A 334 -0.04 11.59 -4.26
C ASN A 334 -1.47 11.15 -4.62
N GLU A 335 -1.83 9.87 -4.40
CA GLU A 335 -3.11 9.29 -4.80
C GLU A 335 -3.39 9.43 -6.31
N ASP A 336 -2.34 9.36 -7.15
CA ASP A 336 -2.40 9.59 -8.61
C ASP A 336 -2.31 8.28 -9.41
N TRP A 337 -3.30 7.39 -9.23
CA TRP A 337 -3.32 6.09 -9.91
C TRP A 337 -3.62 6.22 -11.42
N ASP A 338 -2.91 5.46 -12.25
CA ASP A 338 -3.15 5.39 -13.70
C ASP A 338 -4.39 4.56 -14.02
N ALA A 339 -4.60 3.47 -13.28
CA ALA A 339 -5.75 2.60 -13.43
C ALA A 339 -6.34 2.17 -12.08
N LEU A 340 -7.57 1.67 -12.10
CA LEU A 340 -8.17 0.92 -11.00
C LEU A 340 -8.63 -0.42 -11.55
N MET A 341 -8.25 -1.50 -10.89
CA MET A 341 -8.41 -2.87 -11.34
C MET A 341 -9.38 -3.63 -10.43
N PHE A 342 -10.23 -4.45 -11.05
CA PHE A 342 -10.81 -5.61 -10.36
C PHE A 342 -9.93 -6.82 -10.67
N ASN A 343 -9.53 -7.57 -9.64
CA ASN A 343 -8.78 -8.82 -9.73
C ASN A 343 -7.42 -8.74 -10.49
N GLY A 344 -6.78 -7.57 -10.49
CA GLY A 344 -5.36 -7.41 -10.87
C GLY A 344 -5.02 -7.16 -12.34
N TYR A 345 -6.01 -6.94 -13.22
CA TYR A 345 -5.78 -6.57 -14.62
C TYR A 345 -6.83 -5.56 -15.10
N VAL A 346 -6.38 -4.52 -15.81
CA VAL A 346 -7.21 -3.38 -16.25
C VAL A 346 -8.30 -3.84 -17.23
N ASN A 347 -9.57 -3.51 -16.95
CA ASN A 347 -10.74 -3.88 -17.78
C ASN A 347 -10.94 -5.41 -18.00
N GLN A 348 -10.36 -6.30 -17.19
CA GLN A 348 -10.36 -7.73 -17.53
C GLN A 348 -11.77 -8.34 -17.72
N TYR A 349 -12.75 -7.91 -16.90
CA TYR A 349 -14.13 -8.38 -16.98
C TYR A 349 -15.00 -7.62 -18.00
N LYS A 350 -14.42 -6.67 -18.74
CA LYS A 350 -14.95 -6.18 -20.02
C LYS A 350 -14.48 -7.09 -21.17
N PHE A 351 -13.22 -7.53 -21.14
CA PHE A 351 -12.66 -8.42 -22.16
C PHE A 351 -13.17 -9.87 -22.04
N ALA A 352 -13.36 -10.36 -20.81
CA ALA A 352 -13.96 -11.65 -20.49
C ALA A 352 -15.09 -11.48 -19.45
N PRO A 353 -16.34 -11.22 -19.89
CA PRO A 353 -17.49 -11.12 -19.00
C PRO A 353 -17.73 -12.38 -18.17
N ILE A 354 -18.32 -12.22 -16.99
CA ILE A 354 -18.67 -13.32 -16.09
C ILE A 354 -20.00 -13.93 -16.54
N HIS A 355 -19.98 -15.18 -17.02
CA HIS A 355 -21.19 -15.84 -17.53
C HIS A 355 -22.02 -16.49 -16.41
N VAL A 356 -23.32 -16.22 -16.41
CA VAL A 356 -24.30 -16.58 -15.36
C VAL A 356 -25.70 -16.80 -15.97
N GLU A 357 -26.69 -17.20 -15.18
CA GLU A 357 -28.07 -17.47 -15.64
C GLU A 357 -29.08 -16.63 -14.84
N ALA A 358 -30.19 -16.25 -15.48
CA ALA A 358 -31.27 -15.52 -14.79
C ALA A 358 -31.97 -16.41 -13.73
N GLY A 359 -32.49 -15.79 -12.67
CA GLY A 359 -33.22 -16.46 -11.60
C GLY A 359 -32.39 -17.28 -10.60
N ARG A 360 -31.09 -17.51 -10.86
CA ARG A 360 -30.17 -18.11 -9.89
C ARG A 360 -29.74 -17.12 -8.80
N ARG A 361 -29.40 -17.66 -7.64
CA ARG A 361 -28.94 -16.94 -6.45
C ARG A 361 -27.43 -16.81 -6.45
N TYR A 362 -26.92 -15.59 -6.47
CA TYR A 362 -25.49 -15.31 -6.49
C TYR A 362 -25.03 -14.64 -5.20
N ARG A 363 -23.81 -14.98 -4.74
CA ARG A 363 -23.06 -14.18 -3.76
C ARG A 363 -21.80 -13.64 -4.41
N LEU A 364 -21.56 -12.35 -4.24
CA LEU A 364 -20.33 -11.69 -4.67
C LEU A 364 -19.63 -11.14 -3.44
N TRP A 365 -18.48 -11.73 -3.12
CA TRP A 365 -17.55 -11.21 -2.12
C TRP A 365 -16.76 -10.06 -2.75
N VAL A 366 -16.64 -8.95 -2.02
CA VAL A 366 -15.90 -7.78 -2.47
C VAL A 366 -14.93 -7.35 -1.36
N VAL A 367 -13.67 -7.17 -1.72
CA VAL A 367 -12.63 -6.64 -0.83
C VAL A 367 -11.98 -5.46 -1.54
N ASP A 368 -11.77 -4.38 -0.81
CA ASP A 368 -11.11 -3.18 -1.30
C ASP A 368 -9.68 -3.12 -0.72
N ASP A 369 -8.74 -3.79 -1.38
CA ASP A 369 -7.34 -3.88 -0.92
C ASP A 369 -6.60 -2.53 -1.10
N GLY A 370 -7.12 -1.64 -1.96
CA GLY A 370 -6.64 -0.28 -2.14
C GLY A 370 -5.31 -0.17 -2.91
N PRO A 371 -4.28 0.52 -2.39
CA PRO A 371 -4.13 0.99 -1.00
C PRO A 371 -4.90 2.27 -0.60
N SER A 372 -5.55 3.02 -1.51
CA SER A 372 -5.97 4.40 -1.20
C SER A 372 -7.37 4.83 -1.66
N GLU A 373 -7.88 4.37 -2.80
CA GLU A 373 -9.22 4.73 -3.28
C GLU A 373 -10.27 3.82 -2.65
N ASN A 374 -11.45 4.36 -2.37
CA ASN A 374 -12.55 3.62 -1.76
C ASN A 374 -13.58 3.12 -2.78
N SER A 375 -14.12 1.92 -2.54
CA SER A 375 -15.14 1.31 -3.39
C SER A 375 -16.54 1.78 -3.03
N ALA A 376 -17.31 2.10 -4.06
CA ALA A 376 -18.78 2.21 -4.01
C ALA A 376 -19.35 1.14 -4.93
N PHE A 377 -19.10 -0.13 -4.62
CA PHE A 377 -19.36 -1.25 -5.53
C PHE A 377 -20.83 -1.37 -5.89
N HIS A 378 -21.13 -1.42 -7.19
CA HIS A 378 -22.48 -1.41 -7.75
C HIS A 378 -22.58 -2.35 -8.95
N ILE A 379 -23.69 -3.09 -9.07
CA ILE A 379 -24.08 -3.81 -10.28
C ILE A 379 -25.31 -3.12 -10.87
N VAL A 380 -25.15 -2.56 -12.07
CA VAL A 380 -26.22 -1.86 -12.79
C VAL A 380 -27.28 -2.88 -13.23
N GLY A 381 -28.54 -2.61 -12.91
CA GLY A 381 -29.68 -3.43 -13.34
C GLY A 381 -30.15 -4.50 -12.35
N THR A 382 -29.45 -4.69 -11.23
CA THR A 382 -29.92 -5.53 -10.11
C THR A 382 -29.89 -4.76 -8.77
N ILE A 383 -30.38 -5.39 -7.71
CA ILE A 383 -30.47 -4.87 -6.35
C ILE A 383 -29.96 -5.96 -5.40
N PHE A 384 -29.18 -5.57 -4.39
CA PHE A 384 -28.70 -6.47 -3.36
C PHE A 384 -29.78 -6.63 -2.27
N ASP A 385 -30.23 -7.84 -2.00
CA ASP A 385 -31.24 -8.13 -0.96
C ASP A 385 -30.62 -8.77 0.31
N THR A 386 -29.34 -9.20 0.23
CA THR A 386 -28.46 -9.44 1.38
C THR A 386 -27.23 -8.54 1.26
N VAL A 387 -26.82 -7.93 2.37
CA VAL A 387 -25.53 -7.21 2.48
C VAL A 387 -24.87 -7.60 3.79
N PHE A 388 -23.63 -8.08 3.70
CA PHE A 388 -22.75 -8.36 4.82
C PHE A 388 -21.46 -7.54 4.65
N LYS A 389 -21.02 -6.84 5.69
CA LYS A 389 -19.87 -5.94 5.66
C LYS A 389 -19.19 -5.95 7.02
N GLU A 390 -17.85 -6.04 7.04
CA GLU A 390 -17.04 -5.93 8.28
C GLU A 390 -17.52 -6.84 9.43
N GLY A 391 -17.92 -8.08 9.10
CA GLY A 391 -18.39 -9.08 10.08
C GLY A 391 -19.87 -8.99 10.46
N ALA A 392 -20.65 -8.06 9.90
CA ALA A 392 -22.06 -7.85 10.24
C ALA A 392 -22.99 -7.89 9.02
N TYR A 393 -24.16 -8.53 9.16
CA TYR A 393 -25.26 -8.37 8.22
C TYR A 393 -25.89 -6.98 8.40
N LEU A 394 -25.88 -6.18 7.34
CA LEU A 394 -26.55 -4.88 7.26
C LEU A 394 -27.94 -4.99 6.63
N LEU A 395 -28.15 -6.01 5.79
CA LEU A 395 -29.41 -6.34 5.15
C LEU A 395 -29.54 -7.86 4.99
N THR A 396 -30.75 -8.37 5.19
CA THR A 396 -31.15 -9.76 4.91
C THR A 396 -32.58 -9.76 4.38
N PRO A 397 -32.99 -10.72 3.52
CA PRO A 397 -34.36 -10.80 3.04
C PRO A 397 -35.38 -10.99 4.18
N ASP A 398 -36.36 -10.09 4.26
CA ASP A 398 -37.45 -10.12 5.25
C ASP A 398 -38.77 -9.55 4.67
N ASP A 399 -39.83 -9.53 5.49
CA ASP A 399 -41.16 -9.02 5.12
C ASP A 399 -41.18 -7.51 4.76
N THR A 400 -40.09 -6.76 4.99
CA THR A 400 -39.98 -5.35 4.58
C THR A 400 -39.55 -5.18 3.11
N HIS A 401 -39.02 -6.25 2.49
CA HIS A 401 -38.47 -6.23 1.13
C HIS A 401 -37.41 -5.13 0.93
N GLY A 402 -36.53 -4.95 1.93
CA GLY A 402 -35.41 -4.03 1.85
C GLY A 402 -34.42 -4.40 0.74
N GLY A 403 -33.72 -3.40 0.19
CA GLY A 403 -32.73 -3.57 -0.86
C GLY A 403 -31.62 -2.52 -0.77
N SER A 404 -30.38 -2.91 -1.04
CA SER A 404 -29.24 -2.00 -1.21
C SER A 404 -28.86 -1.90 -2.69
N GLN A 405 -28.42 -0.70 -3.07
CA GLN A 405 -27.91 -0.39 -4.40
C GLN A 405 -26.38 -0.48 -4.49
N VAL A 406 -25.68 -0.33 -3.37
CA VAL A 406 -24.22 -0.19 -3.30
C VAL A 406 -23.70 -0.95 -2.06
N LEU A 407 -22.54 -1.59 -2.20
CA LEU A 407 -21.68 -1.95 -1.07
C LEU A 407 -20.55 -0.93 -1.01
N ASP A 408 -20.58 -0.05 -0.01
CA ASP A 408 -19.49 0.90 0.23
C ASP A 408 -18.38 0.20 1.02
N LEU A 409 -17.12 0.38 0.62
CA LEU A 409 -15.93 -0.13 1.31
C LEU A 409 -14.90 0.98 1.33
N GLN A 410 -14.17 1.16 2.44
CA GLN A 410 -12.90 1.89 2.44
C GLN A 410 -11.76 0.92 2.11
N PRO A 411 -10.54 1.39 1.78
CA PRO A 411 -9.36 0.54 1.75
C PRO A 411 -9.26 -0.32 3.02
N ALA A 412 -8.82 -1.56 2.84
CA ALA A 412 -8.81 -2.65 3.82
C ALA A 412 -10.17 -3.21 4.26
N GLN A 413 -11.31 -2.73 3.74
CA GLN A 413 -12.63 -3.26 4.11
C GLN A 413 -13.14 -4.33 3.14
N GLY A 414 -13.97 -5.23 3.66
CA GLY A 414 -14.59 -6.28 2.85
C GLY A 414 -15.98 -6.71 3.31
N GLY A 415 -16.65 -7.42 2.41
CA GLY A 415 -17.99 -7.92 2.63
C GLY A 415 -18.47 -8.84 1.51
N PHE A 416 -19.77 -9.10 1.50
CA PHE A 416 -20.46 -9.68 0.35
C PHE A 416 -21.84 -9.07 0.15
N VAL A 417 -22.29 -9.15 -1.10
CA VAL A 417 -23.68 -8.90 -1.50
C VAL A 417 -24.28 -10.17 -2.08
N GLU A 418 -25.58 -10.32 -1.92
CA GLU A 418 -26.33 -11.36 -2.63
C GLU A 418 -27.47 -10.75 -3.43
N PHE A 419 -27.76 -11.36 -4.57
CA PHE A 419 -28.72 -10.86 -5.56
C PHE A 419 -29.20 -12.01 -6.47
N THR A 420 -30.13 -11.65 -7.35
CA THR A 420 -30.56 -12.48 -8.50
C THR A 420 -30.60 -11.58 -9.74
N PHE A 421 -30.52 -12.17 -10.93
CA PHE A 421 -30.82 -11.46 -12.18
C PHE A 421 -32.24 -11.79 -12.64
N ALA A 422 -33.03 -10.77 -12.99
CA ALA A 422 -34.45 -10.93 -13.29
C ALA A 422 -34.73 -11.41 -14.73
N GLU A 423 -33.83 -11.11 -15.67
CA GLU A 423 -33.92 -11.46 -17.08
C GLU A 423 -32.51 -11.61 -17.68
N ASP A 424 -32.43 -12.15 -18.90
CA ASP A 424 -31.17 -12.29 -19.63
C ASP A 424 -30.67 -10.93 -20.15
N GLY A 425 -29.36 -10.69 -20.10
CA GLY A 425 -28.77 -9.41 -20.52
C GLY A 425 -27.33 -9.18 -20.05
N LEU A 426 -26.81 -7.98 -20.35
CA LEU A 426 -25.52 -7.50 -19.86
C LEU A 426 -25.71 -6.59 -18.65
N TYR A 427 -25.10 -6.95 -17.53
CA TYR A 427 -25.18 -6.22 -16.27
C TYR A 427 -23.78 -5.71 -15.89
N PRO A 428 -23.44 -4.43 -16.19
CA PRO A 428 -22.15 -3.88 -15.84
C PRO A 428 -21.99 -3.73 -14.32
N PHE A 429 -20.80 -4.04 -13.81
CA PHE A 429 -20.41 -3.78 -12.43
C PHE A 429 -19.21 -2.84 -12.36
N VAL A 430 -19.24 -1.94 -11.38
CA VAL A 430 -18.34 -0.79 -11.24
C VAL A 430 -18.13 -0.42 -9.78
N THR A 431 -17.09 0.37 -9.48
CA THR A 431 -17.18 1.29 -8.34
C THR A 431 -17.86 2.57 -8.79
N HIS A 432 -18.88 3.00 -8.06
CA HIS A 432 -19.63 4.22 -8.34
C HIS A 432 -18.83 5.51 -8.00
N LYS A 433 -17.56 5.39 -7.59
CA LYS A 433 -16.52 6.42 -7.79
C LYS A 433 -16.24 6.57 -9.30
N PHE A 434 -17.20 7.14 -10.00
CA PHE A 434 -17.44 6.88 -11.43
C PHE A 434 -16.31 7.32 -12.38
N ALA A 435 -15.40 8.19 -11.94
CA ALA A 435 -14.17 8.50 -12.67
C ALA A 435 -13.32 7.23 -12.94
N ASN A 436 -13.37 6.25 -12.04
CA ASN A 436 -12.59 5.03 -12.14
C ASN A 436 -13.12 4.03 -13.19
N VAL A 437 -14.37 4.18 -13.64
CA VAL A 437 -14.93 3.38 -14.77
C VAL A 437 -14.11 3.61 -16.04
N GLY A 438 -13.70 4.86 -16.29
CA GLY A 438 -12.79 5.20 -17.40
C GLY A 438 -11.33 4.79 -17.16
N LYS A 439 -10.97 4.44 -15.92
CA LYS A 439 -9.63 3.98 -15.51
C LYS A 439 -9.54 2.45 -15.36
N GLY A 440 -10.54 1.67 -15.78
CA GLY A 440 -10.49 0.20 -15.75
C GLY A 440 -11.40 -0.50 -14.76
N ALA A 441 -12.10 0.24 -13.89
CA ALA A 441 -13.00 -0.28 -12.87
C ALA A 441 -14.38 -0.69 -13.45
N LEU A 442 -14.35 -1.55 -14.46
CA LEU A 442 -15.51 -1.98 -15.23
C LEU A 442 -15.43 -3.48 -15.52
N GLY A 443 -16.51 -4.19 -15.19
CA GLY A 443 -16.76 -5.55 -15.63
C GLY A 443 -18.21 -5.76 -16.02
N PHE A 444 -18.54 -6.93 -16.55
CA PHE A 444 -19.90 -7.30 -16.92
C PHE A 444 -20.22 -8.71 -16.43
N PHE A 445 -21.45 -8.90 -15.94
CA PHE A 445 -22.10 -10.21 -15.96
C PHE A 445 -22.85 -10.35 -17.29
N ALA A 446 -22.65 -11.48 -17.97
CA ALA A 446 -23.42 -11.91 -19.13
C ALA A 446 -24.42 -12.98 -18.68
N VAL A 447 -25.68 -12.58 -18.55
CA VAL A 447 -26.77 -13.40 -18.00
C VAL A 447 -27.51 -14.07 -19.16
N GLY A 448 -27.38 -15.39 -19.29
CA GLY A 448 -27.94 -16.16 -20.40
C GLY A 448 -27.12 -16.08 -21.70
N ASP A 449 -27.74 -16.48 -22.82
CA ASP A 449 -27.12 -16.49 -24.16
C ASP A 449 -27.06 -15.08 -24.77
N VAL A 450 -26.15 -14.24 -24.27
CA VAL A 450 -26.01 -12.83 -24.67
C VAL A 450 -24.80 -12.61 -25.58
N ASP A 451 -24.97 -11.84 -26.65
CA ASP A 451 -23.89 -11.43 -27.53
C ASP A 451 -22.97 -10.41 -26.83
N THR A 452 -21.79 -10.87 -26.43
CA THR A 452 -20.74 -10.06 -25.80
C THR A 452 -19.76 -9.43 -26.79
N SER A 453 -19.91 -9.67 -28.10
CA SER A 453 -18.96 -9.16 -29.12
C SER A 453 -18.88 -7.63 -29.18
N ALA A 454 -19.94 -6.93 -28.76
CA ALA A 454 -19.96 -5.47 -28.65
C ALA A 454 -19.12 -4.92 -27.46
N LEU A 455 -18.71 -5.75 -26.50
CA LEU A 455 -17.84 -5.34 -25.39
C LEU A 455 -16.36 -5.34 -25.78
N THR A 456 -15.99 -6.17 -26.75
CA THR A 456 -14.63 -6.33 -27.31
C THR A 456 -14.49 -5.77 -28.73
N GLY A 457 -15.57 -5.21 -29.29
CA GLY A 457 -15.64 -4.65 -30.64
C GLY A 457 -15.54 -3.12 -30.72
N HIS A 458 -15.23 -2.64 -31.92
CA HIS A 458 -15.19 -1.21 -32.31
C HIS A 458 -16.58 -0.62 -32.58
#